data_AF-A0A6L7VZ11-F1
#
_entry.id   AF-A0A6L7VZ11-F1
#
_cell.length_a   1.000
_cell.length_b   1.000
_cell.length_c   1.000
_cell.angle_alpha   90.00
_cell.angle_beta   90.00
_cell.angle_gamma   90.00
#
_symmetry.space_group_name_H-M   'P 1'
#
loop_
_entity.id
_entity.type
_entity.pdbx_description
1 polymer ?
#
loop_
_entity_poly.entity_id
_entity_poly.type
_entity_poly.pdbx_seq_one_letter_code
_entity_poly.pdbx_strand_id
1 'polypeptide(L)'
;AYEIVYFWGLVGATNAVVTPQLEFGYPQYRFFQYFIAHGGIVAAALFATWGLGMRPTGRSVLRVFVLLNLLAIVLIGVNLMLESNYMFLCQPPTTKSPFFFLPWPWYLLFLDGVALVLFYVLFILFAKRKLYASNSLR
;
A
#
# COMPACT_ATOMS: atom_id res chain seq x y z
N ALA A 1 9.57 10.19 1.32
CA ALA A 1 8.51 10.02 2.33
C ALA A 1 7.12 9.96 1.69
N TYR A 2 6.62 11.05 1.09
CA TYR A 2 5.26 11.10 0.50
C TYR A 2 4.96 9.96 -0.47
N GLU A 3 5.82 9.68 -1.45
CA GLU A 3 5.54 8.67 -2.48
C GLU A 3 5.34 7.26 -1.90
N ILE A 4 6.04 6.92 -0.81
CA ILE A 4 5.88 5.64 -0.11
C ILE A 4 4.50 5.58 0.57
N VAL A 5 4.17 6.60 1.36
CA VAL A 5 2.85 6.70 2.03
C VAL A 5 1.72 6.74 1.00
N TYR A 6 1.95 7.40 -0.13
CA TYR A 6 1.00 7.50 -1.21
C TYR A 6 0.75 6.16 -1.88
N PHE A 7 1.77 5.45 -2.35
CA PHE A 7 1.55 4.18 -3.05
C PHE A 7 1.29 3.02 -2.08
N TRP A 8 2.17 2.78 -1.11
CA TRP A 8 2.02 1.67 -0.17
C TRP A 8 0.85 1.91 0.77
N GLY A 9 0.74 3.13 1.30
CA GLY A 9 -0.31 3.49 2.25
C GLY A 9 -1.69 3.49 1.61
N LEU A 10 -1.89 4.12 0.43
CA LEU A 10 -3.22 4.06 -0.20
C LEU A 10 -3.59 2.67 -0.68
N VAL A 11 -2.68 1.86 -1.22
CA VAL A 11 -3.03 0.48 -1.61
C VAL A 11 -3.30 -0.38 -0.38
N GLY A 12 -2.32 -0.46 0.53
CA GLY A 12 -2.38 -1.36 1.68
C GLY A 12 -3.39 -0.94 2.73
N ALA A 13 -3.37 0.33 3.16
CA ALA A 13 -4.25 0.79 4.23
C ALA A 13 -5.71 0.91 3.76
N THR A 14 -5.97 1.25 2.48
CA THR A 14 -7.35 1.18 1.96
C THR A 14 -7.85 -0.26 1.94
N ASN A 15 -7.03 -1.23 1.50
CA ASN A 15 -7.40 -2.63 1.57
C ASN A 15 -7.68 -3.09 3.01
N ALA A 16 -6.87 -2.65 3.97
CA ALA A 16 -7.05 -2.94 5.38
C ALA A 16 -8.35 -2.34 5.95
N VAL A 17 -8.79 -1.18 5.47
CA VAL A 17 -10.07 -0.55 5.86
C VAL A 17 -11.27 -1.25 5.21
N VAL A 18 -11.17 -1.59 3.91
CA VAL A 18 -12.28 -2.19 3.14
C VAL A 18 -12.47 -3.67 3.46
N THR A 19 -11.38 -4.41 3.66
CA THR A 19 -11.37 -5.84 4.00
C THR A 19 -10.61 -6.06 5.31
N PRO A 20 -11.17 -5.61 6.44
CA PRO A 20 -10.45 -5.61 7.71
C PRO A 20 -10.30 -7.03 8.24
N GLN A 21 -9.08 -7.38 8.64
CA GLN A 21 -8.80 -8.64 9.33
C GLN A 21 -8.61 -8.32 10.82
N LEU A 22 -9.72 -8.37 11.56
CA LEU A 22 -9.76 -8.00 12.98
C LEU A 22 -9.64 -9.23 13.86
N GLU A 23 -8.72 -9.20 14.81
CA GLU A 23 -8.70 -10.16 15.92
C GLU A 23 -9.82 -9.88 16.93
N PHE A 24 -10.20 -8.60 17.07
CA PHE A 24 -11.15 -8.13 18.07
C PHE A 24 -12.22 -7.24 17.43
N GLY A 25 -13.49 -7.61 17.67
CA GLY A 25 -14.64 -6.86 17.18
C GLY A 25 -14.97 -5.61 18.00
N TYR A 26 -15.95 -4.86 17.52
CA TYR A 26 -16.55 -3.74 18.26
C TYR A 26 -17.14 -4.23 19.60
N PRO A 27 -17.05 -3.46 20.71
CA PRO A 27 -16.49 -2.12 20.88
C PRO A 27 -15.08 -2.10 21.50
N GLN A 28 -14.21 -3.05 21.17
CA GLN A 28 -12.90 -3.12 21.83
C GLN A 28 -11.93 -2.03 21.38
N TYR A 29 -10.99 -1.62 22.24
CA TYR A 29 -9.97 -0.62 21.90
C TYR A 29 -9.24 -0.94 20.58
N ARG A 30 -8.86 -2.20 20.37
CA ARG A 30 -8.15 -2.65 19.17
C ARG A 30 -8.98 -2.49 17.89
N PHE A 31 -10.31 -2.58 17.97
CA PHE A 31 -11.19 -2.28 16.85
C PHE A 31 -11.02 -0.82 16.40
N PHE A 32 -11.17 0.13 17.33
CA PHE A 32 -11.04 1.55 17.02
C PHE A 32 -9.62 1.91 16.59
N GLN A 33 -8.61 1.42 17.31
CA GLN A 33 -7.21 1.65 16.99
C GLN A 33 -6.87 1.17 15.57
N TYR A 34 -7.38 0.01 15.14
CA TYR A 34 -7.16 -0.51 13.80
C TYR A 34 -7.69 0.46 12.73
N PHE A 35 -8.95 0.90 12.84
CA PHE A 35 -9.54 1.80 11.84
C PHE A 35 -8.94 3.21 11.89
N ILE A 36 -8.61 3.72 13.07
CA ILE A 36 -7.94 5.02 13.22
C ILE A 36 -6.55 4.97 12.60
N ALA A 37 -5.77 3.90 12.83
CA ALA A 37 -4.43 3.77 12.28
C ALA A 37 -4.45 3.67 10.75
N HIS A 38 -5.24 2.77 10.18
CA HIS A 38 -5.30 2.58 8.73
C HIS A 38 -6.00 3.73 8.03
N GLY A 39 -7.12 4.21 8.58
CA GLY A 39 -7.81 5.40 8.09
C GLY A 39 -6.95 6.66 8.16
N GLY A 40 -6.12 6.79 9.21
CA GLY A 40 -5.16 7.88 9.37
C GLY A 40 -4.09 7.89 8.27
N ILE A 41 -3.58 6.72 7.86
CA ILE A 41 -2.65 6.60 6.72
C ILE A 41 -3.32 7.08 5.43
N VAL A 42 -4.55 6.63 5.18
CA VAL A 42 -5.31 7.06 4.00
C VAL A 42 -5.53 8.57 4.03
N ALA A 43 -6.01 9.11 5.14
CA ALA A 43 -6.25 10.54 5.32
C ALA A 43 -4.97 11.37 5.13
N ALA A 44 -3.83 10.92 5.67
CA ALA A 44 -2.55 11.59 5.53
C ALA A 44 -2.06 11.62 4.07
N ALA A 45 -2.21 10.50 3.33
CA ALA A 45 -1.85 10.44 1.91
C ALA A 45 -2.73 11.39 1.07
N LEU A 46 -4.03 11.42 1.34
CA LEU A 46 -4.98 12.30 0.66
C LEU A 46 -4.75 13.79 1.00
N PHE A 47 -4.49 14.10 2.27
CA PHE A 47 -4.14 15.45 2.72
C PHE A 47 -2.84 15.94 2.08
N ALA A 48 -1.80 15.12 2.03
CA ALA A 48 -0.57 15.49 1.33
C ALA A 48 -0.80 15.74 -0.17
N THR A 49 -1.67 14.95 -0.80
CA THR A 49 -1.97 15.07 -2.24
C THR A 49 -2.80 16.31 -2.57
N TRP A 50 -3.83 16.61 -1.78
CA TRP A 50 -4.77 17.70 -2.05
C TRP A 50 -4.52 18.95 -1.21
N GLY A 51 -4.34 18.80 0.09
CA GLY A 51 -4.09 19.91 1.01
C GLY A 51 -2.71 20.53 0.82
N LEU A 52 -1.67 19.71 0.65
CA LEU A 52 -0.30 20.19 0.39
C LEU A 52 0.07 20.24 -1.10
N GLY A 53 -0.84 19.81 -1.99
CA GLY A 53 -0.63 19.85 -3.43
C GLY A 53 0.47 18.93 -3.96
N MET A 54 0.95 17.95 -3.18
CA MET A 54 1.98 17.01 -3.61
C MET A 54 1.44 16.05 -4.69
N ARG A 55 2.33 15.57 -5.56
CA ARG A 55 1.94 14.70 -6.70
C ARG A 55 2.92 13.56 -6.90
N PRO A 56 2.45 12.35 -7.23
CA PRO A 56 3.32 11.27 -7.66
C PRO A 56 3.92 11.59 -9.04
N THR A 57 5.09 11.06 -9.33
CA THR A 57 5.76 11.18 -10.63
C THR A 57 5.87 9.81 -11.30
N GLY A 58 6.02 9.76 -12.63
CA GLY A 58 6.18 8.46 -13.31
C GLY A 58 7.39 7.68 -12.81
N ARG A 59 8.49 8.39 -12.48
CA ARG A 59 9.69 7.79 -11.89
C ARG A 59 9.47 7.24 -10.49
N SER A 60 8.50 7.78 -9.75
CA SER A 60 8.26 7.34 -8.38
C SER A 60 7.51 6.03 -8.28
N VAL A 61 6.70 5.68 -9.28
CA VAL A 61 6.06 4.35 -9.37
C VAL A 61 7.13 3.26 -9.30
N LEU A 62 8.11 3.29 -10.20
CA LEU A 62 9.19 2.30 -10.24
C LEU A 62 10.07 2.34 -9.00
N ARG A 63 10.44 3.54 -8.53
CA ARG A 63 11.27 3.69 -7.32
C ARG A 63 10.60 3.04 -6.11
N VAL A 64 9.32 3.32 -5.88
CA VAL A 64 8.58 2.83 -4.71
C VAL A 64 8.23 1.35 -4.85
N PHE A 65 8.03 0.84 -6.07
CA PHE A 65 7.89 -0.58 -6.35
C PHE A 65 9.19 -1.36 -6.07
N VAL A 66 10.35 -0.84 -6.50
CA VAL A 66 11.66 -1.45 -6.18
C VAL A 66 11.90 -1.45 -4.68
N LEU A 67 11.60 -0.34 -3.98
CA LEU A 67 11.73 -0.29 -2.53
C LEU A 67 10.84 -1.33 -1.82
N LEU A 68 9.65 -1.61 -2.36
CA LEU A 68 8.73 -2.62 -1.80
C LEU A 68 9.34 -4.01 -1.91
N ASN A 69 9.88 -4.32 -3.09
CA ASN A 69 10.53 -5.59 -3.38
C ASN A 69 11.82 -5.79 -2.57
N LEU A 70 12.64 -4.74 -2.42
CA LEU A 70 13.83 -4.79 -1.57
C LEU A 70 13.46 -5.06 -0.10
N LEU A 71 12.41 -4.39 0.40
CA LEU A 71 11.90 -4.66 1.74
C LEU A 71 11.39 -6.10 1.87
N ALA A 72 10.65 -6.60 0.87
CA ALA A 72 10.15 -7.98 0.87
C ALA A 72 11.29 -9.00 0.91
N ILE A 73 12.37 -8.81 0.14
CA ILE A 73 13.55 -9.68 0.17
C ILE A 73 14.19 -9.71 1.56
N VAL A 74 14.37 -8.53 2.19
CA VAL A 74 14.91 -8.44 3.56
C VAL A 74 14.00 -9.19 4.53
N LEU A 75 12.68 -8.98 4.44
CA LEU A 75 11.71 -9.62 5.32
C LEU A 75 11.60 -11.13 5.09
N ILE A 76 11.78 -11.62 3.86
CA ILE A 76 11.90 -13.06 3.59
C ILE A 76 13.11 -13.62 4.35
N GLY A 77 14.27 -12.96 4.29
CA GLY A 77 15.45 -13.37 5.05
C GLY A 77 15.18 -13.44 6.56
N VAL A 78 14.56 -12.38 7.12
CA VAL A 78 14.18 -12.33 8.55
C VAL A 78 13.18 -13.43 8.90
N ASN A 79 12.15 -13.65 8.07
CA ASN A 79 11.15 -14.69 8.28
C ASN A 79 11.80 -16.07 8.33
N LEU A 80 12.71 -16.37 7.40
CA LEU A 80 13.43 -17.64 7.37
C LEU A 80 14.34 -17.82 8.60
N MET A 81 15.01 -16.75 9.05
CA MET A 81 15.88 -16.80 10.24
C MET A 81 15.10 -17.01 11.55
N LEU A 82 13.89 -16.47 11.63
CA LEU A 82 13.05 -16.50 12.83
C LEU A 82 11.95 -17.57 12.77
N GLU A 83 11.93 -18.41 11.73
CA GLU A 83 10.86 -19.38 11.44
C GLU A 83 9.45 -18.75 11.52
N SER A 84 9.33 -17.50 11.05
CA SER A 84 8.09 -16.72 11.09
C SER A 84 7.54 -16.46 9.70
N ASN A 85 6.36 -15.84 9.61
CA ASN A 85 5.69 -15.60 8.32
C ASN A 85 5.00 -14.23 8.27
N TYR A 86 5.74 -13.18 8.63
CA TYR A 86 5.23 -11.82 8.54
C TYR A 86 4.93 -11.45 7.08
N MET A 87 3.84 -10.72 6.86
CA MET A 87 3.30 -10.35 5.53
C MET A 87 3.00 -11.53 4.59
N PHE A 88 2.95 -12.76 5.10
CA PHE A 88 2.70 -13.97 4.30
C PHE A 88 3.71 -14.16 3.15
N LEU A 89 4.97 -13.82 3.39
CA LEU A 89 6.03 -13.86 2.38
C LEU A 89 6.65 -15.25 2.19
N CYS A 90 6.53 -16.15 3.16
CA CYS A 90 7.11 -17.48 3.11
C CYS A 90 6.05 -18.57 2.97
N GLN A 91 4.84 -18.32 3.47
CA GLN A 91 3.69 -19.22 3.33
C GLN A 91 2.40 -18.40 3.14
N PRO A 92 1.42 -18.91 2.39
CA PRO A 92 0.12 -18.27 2.27
C PRO A 92 -0.63 -18.21 3.61
N PRO A 93 -1.53 -17.24 3.81
CA PRO A 93 -2.39 -17.21 4.99
C PRO A 93 -3.33 -18.43 5.00
N THR A 94 -3.74 -18.86 6.20
CA THR A 94 -4.75 -19.92 6.37
C THR A 94 -6.16 -19.46 5.99
N THR A 95 -6.39 -18.15 5.91
CA THR A 95 -7.67 -17.58 5.49
C THR A 95 -7.86 -17.74 3.97
N LYS A 96 -9.09 -18.05 3.55
CA LYS A 96 -9.43 -18.12 2.12
C LYS A 96 -9.24 -16.75 1.49
N SER A 97 -8.26 -16.63 0.60
CA SER A 97 -7.97 -15.41 -0.13
C SER A 97 -7.83 -15.74 -1.63
N PRO A 98 -8.44 -14.94 -2.52
CA PRO A 98 -8.33 -15.17 -3.96
C PRO A 98 -6.92 -14.89 -4.50
N PHE A 99 -6.03 -14.29 -3.70
CA PHE A 99 -4.70 -13.89 -4.16
C PHE A 99 -3.62 -14.96 -3.97
N PHE A 100 -3.89 -16.02 -3.18
CA PHE A 100 -2.90 -17.04 -2.81
C PHE A 100 -3.22 -18.40 -3.45
N PHE A 101 -3.28 -18.44 -4.78
CA PHE A 101 -3.61 -19.66 -5.55
C PHE A 101 -2.40 -20.35 -6.20
N LEU A 102 -1.24 -19.69 -6.23
CA LEU A 102 0.02 -20.25 -6.73
C LEU A 102 0.90 -20.73 -5.58
N PRO A 103 1.78 -21.73 -5.79
CA PRO A 103 2.73 -22.15 -4.76
C PRO A 103 3.79 -21.07 -4.53
N TRP A 104 4.41 -21.08 -3.35
CA TRP A 104 5.57 -20.23 -3.07
C TRP A 104 6.73 -20.57 -4.03
N PRO A 105 7.46 -19.57 -4.59
CA PRO A 105 7.31 -18.12 -4.40
C PRO A 105 6.42 -17.43 -5.46
N TRP A 106 5.75 -18.18 -6.34
CA TRP A 106 5.07 -17.65 -7.52
C TRP A 106 3.88 -16.74 -7.22
N TYR A 107 3.17 -16.97 -6.12
CA TYR A 107 2.10 -16.04 -5.72
C TYR A 107 2.63 -14.65 -5.36
N LEU A 108 3.90 -14.54 -4.93
CA LEU A 108 4.53 -13.24 -4.65
C LEU A 108 4.67 -12.43 -5.94
N LEU A 109 5.11 -13.06 -7.03
CA LEU A 109 5.20 -12.39 -8.34
C LEU A 109 3.81 -11.96 -8.86
N PHE A 110 2.78 -12.76 -8.60
CA PHE A 110 1.41 -12.37 -8.90
C PHE A 110 0.97 -11.16 -8.07
N LEU A 111 1.20 -11.17 -6.76
CA LEU A 111 0.92 -10.05 -5.85
C LEU A 111 1.69 -8.78 -6.24
N ASP A 112 2.95 -8.91 -6.65
CA ASP A 112 3.76 -7.80 -7.18
C ASP A 112 3.14 -7.22 -8.45
N GLY A 113 2.66 -8.08 -9.36
CA GLY A 113 1.92 -7.66 -10.54
C GLY A 113 0.68 -6.84 -10.18
N VAL A 114 -0.11 -7.33 -9.22
CA VAL A 114 -1.29 -6.61 -8.70
C VAL A 114 -0.89 -5.27 -8.07
N ALA A 115 0.14 -5.25 -7.23
CA ALA A 115 0.64 -4.03 -6.60
C ALA A 115 1.09 -3.00 -7.64
N LEU A 116 1.83 -3.44 -8.67
CA LEU A 116 2.30 -2.56 -9.74
C LEU A 116 1.13 -1.98 -10.54
N VAL A 117 0.12 -2.79 -10.88
CA VAL A 117 -1.11 -2.30 -11.54
C VAL A 117 -1.79 -1.24 -10.69
N LEU A 118 -1.98 -1.49 -9.39
CA LEU A 118 -2.61 -0.53 -8.48
C LEU A 118 -1.78 0.75 -8.34
N PHE A 119 -0.45 0.67 -8.31
CA PHE A 119 0.41 1.85 -8.29
C PHE A 119 0.24 2.68 -9.57
N TYR A 120 0.16 2.05 -10.75
CA TYR A 120 -0.11 2.76 -11.99
C TYR A 120 -1.51 3.38 -12.02
N VAL A 121 -2.54 2.69 -11.51
CA VAL A 121 -3.89 3.25 -11.36
C VAL A 121 -3.84 4.51 -10.48
N LEU A 122 -3.22 4.44 -9.29
CA LEU A 122 -3.06 5.59 -8.41
C LEU A 122 -2.24 6.71 -9.05
N PHE A 123 -1.20 6.38 -9.82
CA PHE A 123 -0.44 7.37 -10.56
C PHE A 123 -1.32 8.07 -11.59
N ILE A 124 -2.08 7.35 -12.42
CA ILE A 124 -2.92 7.93 -13.47
C ILE A 124 -4.02 8.82 -12.89
N LEU A 125 -4.70 8.36 -11.83
CA LEU A 125 -5.82 9.07 -11.22
C LEU A 125 -5.42 10.46 -10.67
N PHE A 126 -4.20 10.59 -10.16
CA PHE A 126 -3.82 11.78 -9.40
C PHE A 126 -2.55 12.50 -9.87
N ALA A 127 -1.86 11.99 -10.90
CA ALA A 127 -0.75 12.69 -11.55
C ALA A 127 -1.22 13.89 -12.39
N LYS A 128 -2.48 13.93 -12.82
CA LYS A 128 -3.02 15.02 -13.64
C LYS A 128 -3.81 16.03 -12.80
N ARG A 129 -3.13 17.13 -12.42
CA ARG A 129 -3.77 18.45 -12.23
C ARG A 129 -2.74 19.58 -12.32
N LYS A 130 -2.33 19.94 -13.55
CA LYS A 130 -2.04 21.36 -13.86
C LYS A 130 -3.39 21.99 -14.22
N LEU A 131 -4.21 22.34 -13.22
CA LEU A 131 -5.36 23.21 -13.50
C LEU A 131 -4.95 24.63 -13.07
N TYR A 132 -4.53 25.38 -14.09
CA TYR A 132 -4.54 26.84 -14.20
C TYR A 132 -4.23 27.65 -12.93
N ALA A 133 -2.95 27.82 -12.61
CA ALA A 133 -2.46 28.94 -11.79
C ALA A 133 -1.53 29.83 -12.63
N SER A 134 -1.94 30.16 -13.85
CA SER A 134 -1.15 30.96 -14.79
C SER A 134 -2.07 31.75 -15.74
N ASN A 135 -3.05 32.47 -15.19
CA ASN A 135 -3.75 33.50 -15.97
C ASN A 135 -4.28 34.68 -15.15
N SER A 136 -3.75 34.93 -13.94
CA SER A 136 -4.13 36.12 -13.15
C SER A 136 -3.09 37.24 -13.14
N LEU A 137 -2.08 37.21 -14.02
CA LEU A 137 -1.06 38.28 -14.13
C LEU A 137 -0.59 38.52 -15.57
N ARG A 138 -1.53 38.71 -16.51
CA ARG A 138 -1.25 39.42 -17.77
C ARG A 138 -2.32 40.46 -18.00
#